data_AF-A0A3D0DA20-F1
#
_entry.id   AF-A0A3D0DA20-F1
#
_cell.length_a   1.000
_cell.length_b   1.000
_cell.length_c   1.000
_cell.angle_alpha   90.00
_cell.angle_beta   90.00
_cell.angle_gamma   90.00
#
_symmetry.space_group_name_H-M   'P 1'
#
loop_
_entity.id
_entity.type
_entity.pdbx_description
1 polymer ?
#
loop_
_entity_poly.entity_id
_entity_poly.type
_entity_poly.pdbx_seq_one_letter_code
_entity_poly.pdbx_strand_id
1 'polypeptide(L)'
;MNFLTKPMGRFSFGIWVVLVLLVLALLTGSVGQLISVLSWDTARALGLQEDNPNSVDPMERSLVPVEWGTAVADVILQTPVILLALYGIIRRHWIGLAGATMEFTILLYAALFFFFQRYGVKVWNTGDWTHWQGIATAFLLLAGLLGLLGLICLWSNREYFERK
;
A
#
# COMPACT_ATOMS: atom_id res chain seq x y z
N MET A 1 -0.18 -22.50 21.98
CA MET A 1 -0.10 -22.25 20.52
C MET A 1 -0.51 -20.81 20.25
N ASN A 2 0.29 -20.05 19.50
CA ASN A 2 -0.05 -18.67 19.13
C ASN A 2 -1.20 -18.70 18.10
N PHE A 3 -2.21 -17.85 18.26
CA PHE A 3 -3.38 -17.82 17.38
C PHE A 3 -3.01 -17.64 15.89
N LEU A 4 -1.98 -16.84 15.62
CA LEU A 4 -1.48 -16.54 14.27
C LEU A 4 -0.89 -17.75 13.54
N THR A 5 -0.42 -18.78 14.26
CA THR A 5 0.18 -19.99 13.67
C THR A 5 -0.80 -21.17 13.67
N LYS A 6 -2.03 -20.97 14.14
CA LYS A 6 -3.05 -22.03 14.17
C LYS A 6 -3.42 -22.42 12.73
N PRO A 7 -3.39 -23.73 12.37
CA PRO A 7 -3.80 -24.17 11.05
C PRO A 7 -5.30 -23.92 10.82
N MET A 8 -5.65 -23.39 9.66
CA MET A 8 -7.02 -23.13 9.23
C MET A 8 -7.19 -23.56 7.76
N GLY A 9 -7.48 -24.84 7.54
CA GLY A 9 -7.49 -25.44 6.21
C GLY A 9 -6.09 -25.57 5.62
N ARG A 10 -5.86 -25.03 4.42
CA ARG A 10 -4.58 -25.17 3.69
C ARG A 10 -3.43 -24.35 4.29
N PHE A 11 -3.74 -23.25 4.97
CA PHE A 11 -2.78 -22.29 5.50
C PHE A 11 -3.03 -22.01 6.99
N SER A 12 -2.04 -21.46 7.70
CA SER A 12 -2.27 -20.92 9.05
C SER A 12 -3.07 -19.62 8.97
N PHE A 13 -3.71 -19.25 10.09
CA PHE A 13 -4.50 -18.02 10.16
C PHE A 13 -3.70 -16.78 9.72
N GLY A 14 -2.45 -16.63 10.18
CA GLY A 14 -1.60 -15.50 9.80
C GLY A 14 -1.28 -15.45 8.30
N ILE A 15 -1.09 -16.60 7.64
CA ILE A 15 -0.88 -16.64 6.19
C ILE A 15 -2.16 -16.27 5.44
N TRP A 16 -3.34 -16.67 5.92
CA TRP A 16 -4.60 -16.20 5.35
C TRP A 16 -4.77 -14.69 5.44
N VAL A 17 -4.43 -14.10 6.59
CA VAL A 17 -4.43 -12.65 6.77
C VAL A 17 -3.49 -12.00 5.74
N VAL A 18 -2.26 -12.47 5.60
CA VAL A 18 -1.31 -11.96 4.60
C VAL A 18 -1.88 -12.02 3.19
N LEU A 19 -2.50 -13.14 2.79
CA LEU A 19 -3.09 -13.28 1.46
C LEU A 19 -4.22 -12.26 1.22
N VAL A 20 -5.10 -12.07 2.20
CA VAL A 20 -6.17 -11.07 2.11
C VAL A 20 -5.59 -9.67 1.98
N LEU A 21 -4.59 -9.34 2.79
CA LEU A 21 -3.94 -8.02 2.75
C LEU A 21 -3.23 -7.77 1.42
N LEU A 22 -2.56 -8.77 0.84
CA LEU A 22 -1.93 -8.65 -0.48
C LEU A 22 -2.97 -8.45 -1.59
N VAL A 23 -4.12 -9.13 -1.51
CA VAL A 23 -5.23 -8.92 -2.47
C VAL A 23 -5.80 -7.51 -2.32
N LEU A 24 -5.98 -7.02 -1.09
CA LEU A 24 -6.43 -5.65 -0.86
C LEU A 24 -5.41 -4.64 -1.42
N ALA A 25 -4.12 -4.83 -1.15
CA ALA A 25 -3.05 -3.99 -1.68
C ALA A 25 -3.02 -4.00 -3.23
N LEU A 26 -3.26 -5.15 -3.86
CA LEU A 26 -3.36 -5.24 -5.32
C LEU A 26 -4.55 -4.42 -5.86
N LEU A 27 -5.71 -4.49 -5.21
CA LEU A 27 -6.91 -3.79 -5.64
C LEU A 27 -6.82 -2.27 -5.40
N THR A 28 -6.33 -1.85 -4.23
CA THR A 28 -6.29 -0.42 -3.88
C THR A 28 -5.05 0.27 -4.43
N GLY A 29 -3.89 -0.40 -4.38
CA GLY A 29 -2.63 0.10 -4.91
C GLY A 29 -2.58 -0.09 -6.43
N SER A 30 -2.42 -1.32 -6.91
CA SER A 30 -2.16 -1.53 -8.34
C SER A 30 -3.34 -1.19 -9.25
N VAL A 31 -4.55 -1.66 -8.96
CA VAL A 31 -5.72 -1.40 -9.82
C VAL A 31 -6.14 0.07 -9.74
N GLY A 32 -6.15 0.66 -8.55
CA GLY A 32 -6.41 2.10 -8.38
C GLY A 32 -5.44 2.96 -9.18
N GLN A 33 -4.14 2.70 -9.05
CA GLN A 33 -3.11 3.44 -9.79
C GLN A 33 -3.15 3.15 -11.30
N LEU A 34 -3.53 1.94 -11.72
CA LEU A 34 -3.73 1.64 -13.14
C LEU A 34 -4.83 2.51 -13.75
N ILE A 35 -5.92 2.75 -13.01
CA ILE A 35 -6.97 3.69 -13.46
C ILE A 35 -6.39 5.10 -13.60
N SER A 36 -5.56 5.56 -12.64
CA SER A 36 -4.87 6.86 -12.73
C SER A 36 -3.96 6.96 -13.96
N VAL A 37 -3.24 5.90 -14.31
CA VAL A 37 -2.37 5.88 -15.50
C VAL A 37 -3.18 5.92 -16.79
N LEU A 38 -4.29 5.18 -16.87
CA LEU A 38 -5.11 5.05 -18.07
C LEU A 38 -6.07 6.23 -18.28
N SER A 39 -6.64 6.78 -17.21
CA SER A 39 -7.63 7.86 -17.25
C SER A 39 -7.60 8.68 -15.96
N TRP A 40 -6.84 9.77 -15.99
CA TRP A 40 -6.73 10.70 -14.86
C TRP A 40 -8.10 11.27 -14.46
N ASP A 41 -8.93 11.64 -15.44
CA ASP A 41 -10.28 12.18 -15.19
C ASP A 41 -11.18 11.17 -14.47
N THR A 42 -11.11 9.88 -14.86
CA THR A 42 -11.85 8.82 -14.17
C THR A 42 -11.31 8.61 -12.76
N ALA A 43 -9.98 8.62 -12.58
CA ALA A 43 -9.38 8.49 -11.27
C ALA A 43 -9.82 9.62 -10.32
N ARG A 44 -9.89 10.86 -10.81
CA ARG A 44 -10.42 11.99 -10.04
C ARG A 44 -11.91 11.84 -9.73
N ALA A 45 -12.72 11.40 -10.69
CA ALA A 45 -14.15 11.15 -10.47
C ALA A 45 -14.41 10.07 -9.41
N LEU A 46 -13.50 9.11 -9.26
CA LEU A 46 -13.54 8.06 -8.25
C LEU A 46 -12.86 8.47 -6.92
N GLY A 47 -12.30 9.68 -6.82
CA GLY A 47 -11.57 10.15 -5.63
C GLY A 47 -10.24 9.45 -5.39
N LEU A 48 -9.63 8.86 -6.43
CA LEU A 48 -8.32 8.22 -6.36
C LEU A 48 -7.16 9.20 -6.56
N GLN A 49 -7.43 10.36 -7.17
CA GLN A 49 -6.47 11.44 -7.41
C GLN A 49 -7.15 12.79 -7.14
N GLU A 50 -6.38 13.78 -6.69
CA GLU A 50 -6.91 15.07 -6.25
C GLU A 50 -6.63 16.17 -7.29
N ASP A 51 -5.42 16.16 -7.88
CA ASP A 51 -4.89 17.28 -8.66
C ASP A 51 -5.49 17.39 -10.08
N ASN A 52 -5.84 18.62 -10.46
CA ASN A 52 -6.39 18.95 -11.78
C ASN A 52 -5.29 19.37 -12.78
N PRO A 53 -5.13 18.67 -13.92
CA PRO A 53 -4.19 19.08 -14.98
C PRO A 53 -4.52 20.45 -15.59
N ASN A 54 -5.78 20.88 -15.48
CA ASN A 54 -6.26 22.16 -15.98
C ASN A 54 -6.44 23.22 -14.87
N SER A 55 -5.86 23.03 -13.68
CA SER A 55 -5.97 24.02 -12.61
C SER A 55 -5.35 25.37 -13.00
N VAL A 56 -5.91 26.46 -12.48
CA VAL A 56 -5.29 27.79 -12.59
C VAL A 56 -4.06 27.87 -11.69
N ASP A 57 -4.02 27.07 -10.60
CA ASP A 57 -2.89 26.98 -9.70
C ASP A 57 -1.70 26.25 -10.37
N PRO A 58 -0.55 26.91 -10.57
CA PRO A 58 0.64 26.26 -11.12
C PRO A 58 1.18 25.15 -10.20
N MET A 59 0.98 25.22 -8.88
CA MET A 59 1.42 24.18 -7.96
C MET A 59 0.65 22.88 -8.21
N GLU A 60 -0.69 22.94 -8.19
CA GLU A 60 -1.56 21.79 -8.46
C GLU A 60 -1.25 21.14 -9.81
N ARG A 61 -1.10 21.94 -10.88
CA ARG A 61 -0.71 21.41 -12.20
C ARG A 61 0.66 20.74 -12.22
N SER A 62 1.61 21.23 -11.43
CA SER A 62 2.96 20.68 -11.36
C SER A 62 3.03 19.34 -10.63
N LEU A 63 2.05 19.06 -9.76
CA LEU A 63 1.97 17.82 -9.00
C LEU A 63 1.39 16.66 -9.84
N VAL A 64 0.45 16.94 -10.76
CA VAL A 64 -0.12 15.93 -11.67
C VAL A 64 0.93 15.01 -12.33
N PRO A 65 1.99 15.50 -13.01
CA PRO A 65 2.99 14.62 -13.61
C PRO A 65 3.82 13.84 -12.57
N VAL A 66 3.98 14.36 -11.36
CA VAL A 66 4.67 13.67 -10.26
C VAL A 66 3.80 12.51 -9.75
N GLU A 67 2.52 12.77 -9.50
CA GLU A 67 1.56 11.75 -9.07
C GLU A 67 1.35 10.69 -10.15
N TRP A 68 1.26 11.09 -11.42
CA TRP A 68 1.18 10.16 -12.55
C TRP A 68 2.45 9.29 -12.66
N GLY A 69 3.63 9.87 -12.50
CA GLY A 69 4.89 9.11 -12.47
C GLY A 69 4.94 8.11 -11.31
N THR A 70 4.39 8.49 -10.16
CA THR A 70 4.24 7.59 -9.00
C THR A 70 3.27 6.45 -9.31
N ALA A 71 2.11 6.75 -9.91
CA ALA A 71 1.14 5.75 -10.33
C ALA A 71 1.73 4.73 -11.32
N VAL A 72 2.54 5.19 -12.28
CA VAL A 72 3.27 4.32 -13.21
C VAL A 72 4.26 3.42 -12.47
N ALA A 73 5.01 3.96 -11.51
CA ALA A 73 5.94 3.18 -10.70
C ALA A 73 5.22 2.08 -9.91
N ASP A 74 4.08 2.39 -9.31
CA ASP A 74 3.26 1.41 -8.59
C ASP A 74 2.74 0.30 -9.53
N VAL A 75 2.24 0.68 -10.71
CA VAL A 75 1.76 -0.30 -11.70
C VAL A 75 2.89 -1.22 -12.18
N ILE A 76 4.06 -0.68 -12.50
CA ILE A 76 5.16 -1.44 -13.11
C ILE A 76 5.99 -2.20 -12.08
N LEU A 77 6.22 -1.65 -10.89
CA LEU A 77 7.12 -2.23 -9.88
C LEU A 77 6.36 -2.94 -8.76
N GLN A 78 5.31 -2.31 -8.21
CA GLN A 78 4.56 -2.88 -7.10
C GLN A 78 3.72 -4.09 -7.56
N THR A 79 3.04 -3.99 -8.70
CA THR A 79 2.19 -5.09 -9.20
C THR A 79 2.97 -6.41 -9.35
N PRO A 80 4.14 -6.46 -10.02
CA PRO A 80 4.91 -7.70 -10.08
C PRO A 80 5.37 -8.21 -8.72
N VAL A 81 5.73 -7.32 -7.79
CA VAL A 81 6.13 -7.70 -6.43
C VAL A 81 4.98 -8.38 -5.70
N ILE A 82 3.76 -7.82 -5.75
CA ILE A 82 2.57 -8.41 -5.14
C ILE A 82 2.24 -9.76 -5.78
N LEU A 83 2.30 -9.86 -7.11
CA LEU A 83 2.02 -11.12 -7.82
C LEU A 83 3.04 -12.22 -7.49
N LEU A 84 4.34 -11.87 -7.42
CA LEU A 84 5.40 -12.79 -7.00
C LEU A 84 5.24 -13.20 -5.53
N ALA A 85 4.82 -12.27 -4.67
CA ALA A 85 4.53 -12.54 -3.26
C ALA A 85 3.39 -13.57 -3.13
N LEU A 86 2.25 -13.32 -3.79
CA LEU A 86 1.10 -14.22 -3.81
C LEU A 86 1.47 -15.61 -4.33
N TYR A 87 2.14 -15.67 -5.49
CA TYR A 87 2.61 -16.92 -6.07
C TYR A 87 3.55 -17.67 -5.12
N GLY A 88 4.56 -16.98 -4.58
CA GLY A 88 5.53 -17.55 -3.67
C GLY A 88 4.89 -18.09 -2.39
N ILE A 89 3.91 -17.38 -1.82
CA ILE A 89 3.16 -17.84 -0.64
C ILE A 89 2.37 -19.10 -0.96
N ILE A 90 1.62 -19.13 -2.05
CA ILE A 90 0.83 -20.32 -2.44
C ILE A 90 1.72 -21.54 -2.67
N ARG A 91 2.95 -21.32 -3.15
CA ARG A 91 3.97 -22.35 -3.43
C ARG A 91 4.89 -22.63 -2.24
N ARG A 92 4.71 -21.99 -1.08
CA ARG A 92 5.58 -22.11 0.10
C ARG A 92 7.05 -21.78 -0.18
N HIS A 93 7.30 -20.88 -1.12
CA HIS A 93 8.63 -20.51 -1.56
C HIS A 93 9.10 -19.22 -0.87
N TRP A 94 10.40 -19.12 -0.55
CA TRP A 94 10.98 -17.96 0.15
C TRP A 94 10.77 -16.62 -0.57
N ILE A 95 10.64 -16.64 -1.90
CA ILE A 95 10.30 -15.45 -2.70
C ILE A 95 8.96 -14.85 -2.25
N GLY A 96 8.02 -15.68 -1.80
CA GLY A 96 6.75 -15.22 -1.24
C GLY A 96 6.93 -14.41 0.04
N LEU A 97 7.79 -14.90 0.94
CA LEU A 97 8.15 -14.20 2.17
C LEU A 97 8.85 -12.88 1.86
N ALA A 98 9.85 -12.89 0.97
CA ALA A 98 10.60 -11.71 0.59
C ALA A 98 9.71 -10.64 -0.06
N GLY A 99 8.93 -11.02 -1.08
CA GLY A 99 8.03 -10.11 -1.79
C GLY A 99 6.96 -9.51 -0.88
N ALA A 100 6.31 -10.32 -0.04
CA ALA A 100 5.30 -9.82 0.88
C ALA A 100 5.90 -8.91 1.96
N THR A 101 7.12 -9.21 2.43
CA THR A 101 7.83 -8.35 3.39
C THR A 101 8.17 -6.99 2.78
N MET A 102 8.67 -6.98 1.54
CA MET A 102 8.93 -5.74 0.81
C MET A 102 7.65 -4.92 0.65
N GLU A 103 6.56 -5.55 0.20
CA GLU A 103 5.27 -4.90 0.00
C GLU A 103 4.73 -4.25 1.30
N PHE A 104 4.68 -4.99 2.41
CA PHE A 104 4.18 -4.43 3.65
C PHE A 104 5.11 -3.37 4.27
N THR A 105 6.40 -3.43 3.97
CA THR A 105 7.35 -2.37 4.33
C THR A 105 7.11 -1.11 3.52
N ILE A 106 6.85 -1.24 2.22
CA ILE A 106 6.48 -0.11 1.34
C ILE A 106 5.18 0.52 1.83
N LEU A 107 4.17 -0.29 2.17
CA LEU A 107 2.90 0.20 2.69
C LEU A 107 3.08 1.00 3.98
N LEU A 108 3.88 0.49 4.92
CA LEU A 108 4.19 1.19 6.17
C LEU A 108 4.98 2.49 5.91
N TYR A 109 5.97 2.44 5.02
CA TYR A 109 6.75 3.61 4.62
C TYR A 109 5.86 4.68 4.00
N ALA A 110 5.00 4.33 3.04
CA ALA A 110 4.08 5.25 2.37
C ALA A 110 3.12 5.90 3.37
N ALA A 111 2.59 5.13 4.33
CA ALA A 111 1.73 5.62 5.40
C ALA A 111 2.43 6.69 6.27
N LEU A 112 3.67 6.41 6.68
CA LEU A 112 4.48 7.34 7.48
C LEU A 112 4.87 8.57 6.65
N PHE A 113 5.33 8.36 5.43
CA PHE A 113 5.75 9.43 4.52
C PHE A 113 4.60 10.41 4.27
N PHE A 114 3.42 9.91 3.89
CA PHE A 114 2.24 10.73 3.65
C PHE A 114 1.85 11.51 4.92
N PHE A 115 1.84 10.85 6.08
CA PHE A 115 1.52 11.52 7.34
C PHE A 115 2.51 12.65 7.66
N PHE A 116 3.81 12.40 7.59
CA PHE A 116 4.82 13.41 7.93
C PHE A 116 4.88 14.54 6.89
N GLN A 117 4.69 14.24 5.61
CA GLN A 117 4.58 15.25 4.56
C GLN A 117 3.42 16.21 4.84
N ARG A 118 2.23 15.69 5.19
CA ARG A 118 1.07 16.51 5.54
C ARG A 118 1.21 17.18 6.91
N TYR A 119 1.89 16.55 7.87
CA TYR A 119 2.24 17.19 9.15
C TYR A 119 3.13 18.42 8.96
N GLY A 120 3.97 18.43 7.93
CA GLY A 120 4.74 19.61 7.52
C GLY A 120 3.88 20.85 7.31
N VAL A 121 2.66 20.69 6.78
CA VAL A 121 1.69 21.80 6.61
C VAL A 121 1.39 22.50 7.93
N LYS A 122 1.27 21.73 9.03
CA LYS A 122 1.10 22.26 10.39
C LYS A 122 2.36 22.97 10.89
N VAL A 123 3.52 22.34 10.72
CA VAL A 123 4.80 22.84 11.26
C VAL A 123 5.22 24.14 10.58
N TRP A 124 5.02 24.24 9.27
CA TRP A 124 5.44 25.40 8.46
C TRP A 124 4.31 26.41 8.20
N ASN A 125 3.09 26.13 8.68
CA ASN A 125 1.92 27.00 8.53
C ASN A 125 1.60 27.33 7.06
N THR A 126 1.71 26.33 6.17
CA THR A 126 1.60 26.51 4.71
C THR A 126 0.28 26.03 4.11
N GLY A 127 -0.75 25.73 4.92
CA GLY A 127 -2.05 25.24 4.42
C GLY A 127 -3.03 24.83 5.52
N ASP A 128 -4.16 24.25 5.12
CA ASP A 128 -5.24 23.86 6.05
C ASP A 128 -4.96 22.50 6.71
N TRP A 129 -4.17 22.52 7.78
CA TRP A 129 -3.90 21.32 8.59
C TRP A 129 -5.18 20.65 9.08
N THR A 130 -6.22 21.42 9.42
CA THR A 130 -7.49 20.90 9.93
C THR A 130 -8.15 19.95 8.93
N HIS A 131 -8.09 20.29 7.63
CA HIS A 131 -8.54 19.43 6.55
C HIS A 131 -7.70 18.15 6.44
N TRP A 132 -6.36 18.30 6.41
CA TRP A 132 -5.45 17.18 6.15
C TRP A 132 -5.25 16.23 7.34
N GLN A 133 -5.43 16.70 8.57
CA GLN A 133 -5.17 15.92 9.78
C GLN A 133 -5.97 14.62 9.79
N GLY A 134 -7.27 14.69 9.46
CA GLY A 134 -8.15 13.53 9.45
C GLY A 134 -7.71 12.50 8.41
N ILE A 135 -7.45 12.94 7.19
CA ILE A 135 -7.03 12.09 6.06
C ILE A 135 -5.68 11.45 6.36
N ALA A 136 -4.68 12.24 6.78
CA ALA A 136 -3.35 11.75 7.10
C ALA A 136 -3.37 10.72 8.24
N THR A 137 -4.14 10.98 9.31
CA THR A 137 -4.26 10.06 10.45
C THR A 137 -4.98 8.77 10.03
N ALA A 138 -6.07 8.89 9.27
CA ALA A 138 -6.79 7.73 8.77
C ALA A 138 -5.91 6.88 7.86
N PHE A 139 -5.15 7.49 6.96
CA PHE A 139 -4.21 6.79 6.09
C PHE A 139 -3.09 6.11 6.89
N LEU A 140 -2.50 6.80 7.88
CA LEU A 140 -1.48 6.21 8.76
C LEU A 140 -2.00 4.98 9.50
N LEU A 141 -3.21 5.05 10.05
CA LEU A 141 -3.80 3.93 10.78
C LEU A 141 -4.20 2.79 9.84
N LEU A 142 -4.85 3.09 8.71
CA LEU A 142 -5.30 2.06 7.78
C LEU A 142 -4.12 1.40 7.08
N ALA A 143 -3.28 2.15 6.36
CA ALA A 143 -2.15 1.57 5.65
C ALA A 143 -1.06 1.07 6.61
N GLY A 144 -0.71 1.85 7.63
CA GLY A 144 0.37 1.52 8.56
C GLY A 144 0.07 0.32 9.45
N LEU A 145 -1.13 0.23 10.04
CA LEU A 145 -1.48 -0.94 10.87
C LEU A 145 -1.64 -2.20 10.02
N LEU A 146 -2.17 -2.10 8.80
CA LEU A 146 -2.27 -3.25 7.90
C LEU A 146 -0.87 -3.73 7.47
N GLY A 147 0.06 -2.82 7.16
CA GLY A 147 1.45 -3.16 6.89
C GLY A 147 2.12 -3.86 8.08
N LEU A 148 2.00 -3.30 9.28
CA LEU A 148 2.55 -3.92 10.51
C LEU A 148 1.92 -5.28 10.79
N LEU A 149 0.60 -5.42 10.64
CA LEU A 149 -0.10 -6.69 10.81
C LEU A 149 0.42 -7.74 9.82
N GLY A 150 0.59 -7.37 8.56
CA GLY A 150 1.17 -8.23 7.53
C GLY A 150 2.57 -8.72 7.91
N LEU A 151 3.45 -7.81 8.36
CA LEU A 151 4.80 -8.14 8.82
C LEU A 151 4.80 -9.07 10.03
N ILE A 152 3.96 -8.81 11.04
CA ILE A 152 3.85 -9.65 12.24
C ILE A 152 3.36 -11.06 11.87
N CYS A 153 2.35 -11.15 10.99
CA CYS A 153 1.81 -12.41 10.49
C CYS A 153 2.86 -13.22 9.72
N LEU A 154 3.62 -12.57 8.83
CA LEU A 154 4.73 -13.20 8.09
C LEU A 154 5.82 -13.70 9.02
N TRP A 155 6.29 -12.84 9.94
CA TRP A 155 7.37 -13.19 10.88
C TRP A 155 7.00 -14.36 11.77
N SER A 156 5.76 -14.37 12.27
CA SER A 156 5.23 -15.45 13.11
C SER A 156 5.09 -16.77 12.36
N ASN A 157 5.01 -16.72 11.02
CA ASN A 157 4.84 -17.88 10.16
C ASN A 157 6.04 -18.13 9.24
N ARG A 158 7.23 -17.59 9.52
CA ARG A 158 8.40 -17.71 8.61
C ARG A 158 8.79 -19.16 8.28
N GLU A 159 8.64 -20.08 9.23
CA GLU A 159 8.91 -21.52 9.04
C GLU A 159 8.02 -22.15 7.95
N TYR A 160 6.87 -21.54 7.64
CA TYR A 160 5.99 -21.98 6.55
C TYR A 160 6.72 -22.04 5.20
N PHE A 161 7.72 -21.19 5.00
CA PHE A 161 8.48 -21.07 3.75
C PHE A 161 9.77 -21.92 3.74
N GLU A 162 10.12 -22.56 4.87
CA GLU A 162 11.33 -23.35 5.03
C GLU A 162 11.08 -24.85 4.80
N ARG A 163 9.82 -25.29 4.86
CA ARG A 163 9.42 -26.70 4.73
C ARG A 163 9.17 -27.03 3.25
N LYS A 164 10.14 -27.71 2.62
CA LYS A 164 10.02 -28.33 1.29
C LYS A 164 9.00 -29.46 1.30
#